data_AF-A0A328MVU6-F1
#
_entry.id   AF-A0A328MVU6-F1
#
_cell.length_a   1.000
_cell.length_b   1.000
_cell.length_c   1.000
_cell.angle_alpha   90.00
_cell.angle_beta   90.00
_cell.angle_gamma   90.00
#
_symmetry.space_group_name_H-M   'P 1'
#
loop_
_entity.id
_entity.type
_entity.pdbx_description
1 polymer ?
#
loop_
_entity_poly.entity_id
_entity_poly.type
_entity_poly.pdbx_seq_one_letter_code
_entity_poly.pdbx_strand_id
1 'polypeptide(L)'
;MPGFVHSDFAPVVVAVAERCLRRGYGSAGVPAGVRTGIVLVSASGDLASAQHVRATVEAGGRIGPLFFFQSVPNSVAGHLAARWGLRGPVVCLSPTGDPYTDGVAEADLLRDDGDADEVLLILIEQAPEKPTEAVAVLLGGGARP
;
A
#
# COMPACT_ATOMS: atom_id res chain seq x y z
N MET A 1 6.03 8.85 -10.01
CA MET A 1 5.88 9.86 -8.93
C MET A 1 7.29 10.23 -8.44
N PRO A 2 7.63 11.46 -8.01
CA PRO A 2 8.99 11.76 -7.57
C PRO A 2 9.47 10.75 -6.51
N GLY A 3 10.60 10.09 -6.75
CA GLY A 3 11.11 9.01 -5.88
C GLY A 3 10.64 7.59 -6.23
N PHE A 4 9.63 7.41 -7.09
CA PHE A 4 9.15 6.11 -7.61
C PHE A 4 9.00 6.20 -9.13
N VAL A 5 10.09 5.89 -9.83
CA VAL A 5 10.21 6.16 -11.28
C VAL A 5 10.34 4.91 -12.13
N HIS A 6 10.65 3.77 -11.54
CA HIS A 6 10.95 2.55 -12.28
C HIS A 6 9.74 1.67 -12.58
N SER A 7 8.77 1.62 -11.66
CA SER A 7 7.62 0.72 -11.71
C SER A 7 6.31 1.48 -11.54
N ASP A 8 5.25 0.98 -12.16
CA ASP A 8 3.89 1.48 -12.00
C ASP A 8 3.27 1.08 -10.65
N PHE A 9 3.89 0.16 -9.90
CA PHE A 9 3.38 -0.32 -8.61
C PHE A 9 3.02 0.84 -7.66
N ALA A 10 4.01 1.67 -7.31
CA ALA A 10 3.81 2.77 -6.38
C ALA A 10 2.87 3.88 -6.92
N PRO A 11 3.01 4.36 -8.18
CA PRO A 11 2.04 5.28 -8.77
C PRO A 11 0.58 4.78 -8.70
N VAL A 12 0.34 3.50 -9.01
CA VAL A 12 -1.01 2.92 -8.97
C VAL A 12 -1.52 2.82 -7.53
N VAL A 13 -0.71 2.35 -6.57
CA VAL A 13 -1.04 2.34 -5.13
C VAL A 13 -1.48 3.72 -4.67
N VAL A 14 -0.72 4.77 -5.01
CA VAL A 14 -1.03 6.14 -4.62
C VAL A 14 -2.35 6.60 -5.23
N ALA A 15 -2.57 6.33 -6.52
CA ALA A 15 -3.78 6.74 -7.21
C ALA A 15 -5.05 6.14 -6.59
N VAL A 16 -5.05 4.83 -6.31
CA VAL A 16 -6.22 4.15 -5.72
C VAL A 16 -6.44 4.56 -4.26
N ALA A 17 -5.36 4.68 -3.48
CA ALA A 17 -5.40 5.11 -2.09
C ALA A 17 -5.95 6.53 -1.96
N GLU A 18 -5.41 7.49 -2.71
CA GLU A 18 -5.89 8.87 -2.65
C GLU A 18 -7.35 9.00 -3.09
N ARG A 19 -7.77 8.25 -4.10
CA ARG A 19 -9.18 8.24 -4.51
C ARG A 19 -10.08 7.70 -3.41
N CYS A 20 -9.65 6.66 -2.71
CA CYS A 20 -10.39 6.06 -1.60
C CYS A 20 -10.46 7.04 -0.40
N LEU A 21 -9.32 7.56 0.02
CA LEU A 21 -9.22 8.51 1.14
C LEU A 21 -9.98 9.81 0.88
N ARG A 22 -9.94 10.37 -0.34
CA ARG A 22 -10.75 11.55 -0.70
C ARG A 22 -12.25 11.26 -0.64
N ARG A 23 -12.68 10.03 -0.99
CA ARG A 23 -14.09 9.64 -0.90
C ARG A 23 -14.51 9.43 0.57
N GLY A 24 -13.64 8.86 1.39
CA GLY A 24 -13.91 8.60 2.81
C GLY A 24 -13.87 9.86 3.69
N TYR A 25 -12.85 10.70 3.51
CA TYR A 25 -12.59 11.86 4.38
C TYR A 25 -12.95 13.22 3.76
N GLY A 26 -13.21 13.26 2.45
CA GLY A 26 -13.45 14.51 1.74
C GLY A 26 -12.24 15.43 1.75
N SER A 27 -12.49 16.74 1.58
CA SER A 27 -11.45 17.77 1.59
C SER A 27 -10.94 18.14 2.99
N ALA A 28 -11.68 17.78 4.04
CA ALA A 28 -11.31 18.05 5.43
C ALA A 28 -10.11 17.20 5.89
N GLY A 29 -9.85 16.09 5.20
CA GLY A 29 -8.79 15.15 5.58
C GLY A 29 -9.20 14.27 6.77
N VAL A 30 -8.24 13.51 7.29
CA VAL A 30 -8.49 12.51 8.35
C VAL A 30 -8.95 13.23 9.62
N PRO A 31 -10.07 12.81 10.23
CA PRO A 31 -10.56 13.43 11.46
C PRO A 31 -9.54 13.38 12.60
N ALA A 32 -9.51 14.44 13.42
CA ALA A 32 -8.59 14.50 14.56
C ALA A 32 -8.87 13.37 15.55
N GLY A 33 -7.80 12.67 15.95
CA GLY A 33 -7.87 11.57 16.92
C GLY A 33 -8.18 10.20 16.30
N VAL A 34 -8.52 10.12 15.02
CA VAL A 34 -8.69 8.84 14.30
C VAL A 34 -7.32 8.29 13.88
N ARG A 35 -7.07 7.03 14.22
CA ARG A 35 -5.86 6.29 13.85
C ARG A 35 -6.16 5.39 12.66
N THR A 36 -5.96 5.94 11.47
CA THR A 36 -6.10 5.17 10.24
C THR A 36 -4.81 4.39 9.96
N GLY A 37 -4.89 3.06 9.92
CA GLY A 37 -3.81 2.19 9.48
C GLY A 37 -3.81 1.97 7.96
N ILE A 38 -2.76 1.34 7.43
CA ILE A 38 -2.67 0.88 6.05
C ILE A 38 -2.33 -0.61 6.07
N VAL A 39 -3.12 -1.41 5.36
CA VAL A 39 -2.78 -2.80 5.00
C VAL A 39 -2.64 -2.85 3.49
N LEU A 40 -1.45 -3.20 3.00
CA LEU A 40 -1.18 -3.38 1.57
C LEU A 40 -0.91 -4.86 1.31
N VAL A 41 -1.73 -5.46 0.46
CA VAL A 41 -1.66 -6.88 0.10
C VAL A 41 -1.18 -7.01 -1.33
N SER A 42 -0.12 -7.78 -1.54
CA SER A 42 0.41 -8.11 -2.86
C SER A 42 1.20 -9.42 -2.81
N ALA A 43 0.94 -10.34 -3.75
CA ALA A 43 1.67 -11.60 -3.83
C ALA A 43 3.03 -11.41 -4.52
N SER A 44 3.09 -10.63 -5.60
CA SER A 44 4.35 -10.38 -6.32
C SER A 44 5.16 -9.20 -5.78
N GLY A 45 4.52 -8.28 -5.03
CA GLY A 45 5.13 -7.00 -4.68
C GLY A 45 5.42 -6.17 -5.93
N ASP A 46 6.50 -5.38 -5.90
CA ASP A 46 6.96 -4.62 -7.07
C ASP A 46 7.77 -5.53 -8.01
N LEU A 47 7.03 -6.33 -8.79
CA LEU A 47 7.59 -7.33 -9.70
C LEU A 47 8.51 -6.70 -10.75
N ALA A 48 8.16 -5.53 -11.29
CA ALA A 48 8.98 -4.85 -12.30
C ALA A 48 10.33 -4.44 -11.72
N SER A 49 10.34 -3.87 -10.52
CA SER A 49 11.59 -3.54 -9.82
C SER A 49 12.41 -4.78 -9.49
N ALA A 50 11.77 -5.87 -9.06
CA ALA A 50 12.45 -7.14 -8.79
C ALA A 50 13.12 -7.73 -10.05
N GLN A 51 12.44 -7.68 -11.20
CA GLN A 51 12.97 -8.12 -12.49
C GLN A 51 14.17 -7.28 -12.93
N HIS A 52 14.12 -5.96 -12.71
CA HIS A 52 15.25 -5.07 -13.02
C HIS A 52 16.46 -5.34 -12.13
N VAL A 53 16.25 -5.59 -10.84
CA VAL A 53 17.32 -6.01 -9.92
C VAL A 53 17.96 -7.30 -10.42
N ARG A 54 17.15 -8.31 -10.77
CA ARG A 54 17.64 -9.58 -11.30
C ARG A 54 18.48 -9.37 -12.56
N ALA A 55 17.94 -8.72 -13.59
CA ALA A 55 18.62 -8.51 -14.86
C ALA A 55 19.93 -7.72 -14.71
N THR A 56 19.94 -6.71 -13.84
CA THR A 56 21.15 -5.89 -13.58
C THR A 56 22.24 -6.73 -12.93
N VAL A 57 21.89 -7.57 -11.96
CA VAL A 57 22.85 -8.45 -11.27
C VAL A 57 23.36 -9.54 -12.20
N GLU A 58 22.50 -10.16 -13.01
CA GLU A 58 22.88 -11.16 -14.02
C GLU A 58 23.87 -10.59 -15.05
N ALA A 59 23.73 -9.31 -15.40
CA ALA A 59 24.66 -8.60 -16.27
C ALA A 59 25.97 -8.14 -15.58
N GLY A 60 26.18 -8.49 -14.29
CA GLY A 60 27.36 -8.08 -13.51
C GLY A 60 27.32 -6.62 -13.01
N GLY A 61 26.15 -5.97 -13.10
CA GLY A 61 25.94 -4.60 -12.66
C GLY A 61 25.72 -4.45 -11.15
N ARG A 62 25.56 -3.19 -10.71
CA ARG A 62 25.23 -2.83 -9.33
C ARG A 62 23.98 -1.98 -9.30
N ILE A 63 23.10 -2.25 -8.34
CA ILE A 63 21.89 -1.46 -8.10
C ILE A 63 22.24 -0.23 -7.26
N GLY A 64 21.74 0.94 -7.68
CA GLY A 64 21.91 2.17 -6.92
C GLY A 64 21.20 2.09 -5.56
N PRO A 65 21.78 2.65 -4.47
CA PRO A 65 21.23 2.49 -3.12
C PRO A 65 19.82 3.07 -2.96
N LEU A 66 19.49 4.11 -3.72
CA LEU A 66 18.14 4.70 -3.71
C LEU A 66 17.07 3.79 -4.32
N PHE A 67 17.46 2.77 -5.10
CA PHE A 67 16.53 1.84 -5.71
C PHE A 67 15.76 1.01 -4.68
N PHE A 68 16.42 0.66 -3.57
CA PHE A 68 15.77 -0.08 -2.49
C PHE A 68 14.55 0.64 -1.92
N PHE A 69 14.65 1.96 -1.74
CA PHE A 69 13.56 2.75 -1.20
C PHE A 69 12.36 2.87 -2.16
N GLN A 70 12.55 2.69 -3.46
CA GLN A 70 11.43 2.72 -4.41
C GLN A 70 10.83 1.32 -4.67
N SER A 71 11.57 0.24 -4.39
CA SER A 71 11.18 -1.13 -4.76
C SER A 71 10.45 -1.90 -3.66
N VAL A 72 10.40 -1.38 -2.42
CA VAL A 72 9.73 -2.07 -1.30
C VAL A 72 8.30 -1.55 -1.11
N PRO A 73 7.26 -2.41 -1.04
CA PRO A 73 5.87 -1.97 -0.89
C PRO A 73 5.64 -1.05 0.32
N ASN A 74 6.33 -1.31 1.43
CA ASN A 74 6.26 -0.47 2.64
C ASN A 74 6.65 0.99 2.39
N SER A 75 7.51 1.30 1.40
CA SER A 75 7.90 2.68 1.13
C SER A 75 6.76 3.52 0.57
N VAL A 76 5.96 2.96 -0.35
CA VAL A 76 4.81 3.69 -0.89
C VAL A 76 3.67 3.80 0.14
N ALA A 77 3.48 2.77 0.96
CA ALA A 77 2.52 2.81 2.07
C ALA A 77 2.94 3.86 3.12
N GLY A 78 4.21 3.89 3.52
CA GLY A 78 4.75 4.93 4.41
C GLY A 78 4.66 6.34 3.83
N HIS A 79 4.90 6.49 2.52
CA HIS A 79 4.68 7.77 1.81
C HIS A 79 3.22 8.24 1.91
N LEU A 80 2.25 7.33 1.70
CA LEU A 80 0.84 7.63 1.85
C LEU A 80 0.48 8.04 3.28
N ALA A 81 0.96 7.29 4.27
CA ALA A 81 0.75 7.61 5.68
C ALA A 81 1.26 9.01 6.03
N ALA A 82 2.49 9.34 5.65
CA ALA A 82 3.08 10.65 5.88
C ALA A 82 2.30 11.77 5.17
N ARG A 83 1.89 11.55 3.92
CA ARG A 83 1.21 12.56 3.10
C ARG A 83 -0.20 12.88 3.58
N TRP A 84 -0.92 11.88 4.08
CA TRP A 84 -2.29 12.04 4.58
C TRP A 84 -2.36 12.24 6.08
N GLY A 85 -1.24 12.18 6.79
CA GLY A 85 -1.20 12.26 8.25
C GLY A 85 -1.88 11.06 8.93
N LEU A 86 -1.83 9.88 8.29
CA LEU A 86 -2.38 8.64 8.86
C LEU A 86 -1.50 8.20 10.03
N ARG A 87 -2.13 7.86 11.16
CA ARG A 87 -1.44 7.61 12.44
C ARG A 87 -1.56 6.17 12.95
N GLY A 88 -2.22 5.29 12.21
CA GLY A 88 -2.24 3.86 12.51
C GLY A 88 -1.03 3.13 11.92
N PRO A 89 -0.94 1.81 12.14
CA PRO A 89 0.15 0.96 11.63
C PRO A 89 0.21 0.91 10.10
N VAL A 90 1.40 0.63 9.57
CA VAL A 90 1.61 0.29 8.16
C VAL A 90 2.07 -1.14 8.07
N VAL A 91 1.26 -1.99 7.43
CA VAL A 91 1.52 -3.41 7.24
C VAL A 91 1.48 -3.73 5.74
N CYS A 92 2.50 -4.41 5.23
CA CYS A 92 2.45 -5.04 3.92
C CYS A 92 2.54 -6.55 4.10
N LEU A 93 1.66 -7.31 3.44
CA LEU A 93 1.64 -8.76 3.52
C LEU A 93 1.51 -9.40 2.14
N SER A 94 2.07 -10.61 2.02
CA SER A 94 1.81 -11.49 0.90
C SER A 94 0.65 -12.41 1.29
N PRO A 95 -0.42 -12.50 0.48
CA PRO A 95 -1.54 -13.36 0.79
C PRO A 95 -1.14 -14.84 0.70
N THR A 96 -1.77 -15.67 1.52
CA THR A 96 -1.67 -17.13 1.51
C THR A 96 -2.87 -17.80 0.85
N GLY A 97 -3.98 -17.08 0.74
CA GLY A 97 -5.20 -17.50 0.05
C GLY A 97 -5.81 -16.36 -0.77
N ASP A 98 -7.06 -16.02 -0.47
CA ASP A 98 -7.74 -14.90 -1.10
C ASP A 98 -7.18 -13.56 -0.56
N PRO A 99 -6.64 -12.67 -1.42
CA PRO A 99 -5.99 -11.44 -0.97
C PRO A 99 -6.91 -10.50 -0.18
N TYR A 100 -8.20 -10.45 -0.52
CA TYR A 100 -9.16 -9.62 0.20
C TYR A 100 -9.42 -10.17 1.60
N THR A 101 -9.65 -11.48 1.71
CA THR A 101 -9.90 -12.17 2.98
C THR A 101 -8.72 -12.03 3.93
N ASP A 102 -7.48 -12.26 3.46
CA ASP A 102 -6.27 -12.12 4.28
C ASP A 102 -6.06 -10.66 4.70
N GLY A 103 -6.33 -9.70 3.79
CA GLY A 103 -6.24 -8.28 4.09
C GLY A 103 -7.27 -7.77 5.09
N VAL A 104 -8.51 -8.27 5.03
CA VAL A 104 -9.56 -7.97 6.01
C VAL A 104 -9.23 -8.59 7.35
N ALA A 105 -8.74 -9.83 7.39
CA ALA A 105 -8.33 -10.48 8.63
C ALA A 105 -7.24 -9.67 9.37
N GLU A 106 -6.22 -9.21 8.64
CA GLU A 106 -5.19 -8.33 9.22
C GLU A 106 -5.78 -6.98 9.68
N ALA A 107 -6.66 -6.38 8.88
CA ALA A 107 -7.30 -5.12 9.24
C ALA A 107 -8.17 -5.22 10.49
N ASP A 108 -8.87 -6.33 10.67
CA ASP A 108 -9.69 -6.60 11.85
C ASP A 108 -8.80 -6.85 13.08
N LEU A 109 -7.68 -7.56 12.96
CA LEU A 109 -6.70 -7.71 14.04
C LEU A 109 -6.20 -6.34 14.55
N LEU A 110 -5.77 -5.46 13.64
CA LEU A 110 -5.30 -4.12 14.01
C LEU A 110 -6.38 -3.28 14.72
N ARG A 111 -7.66 -3.52 14.41
CA ARG A 111 -8.77 -2.80 15.01
C ARG A 111 -9.18 -3.39 16.35
N ASP A 112 -9.21 -4.71 16.46
CA ASP A 112 -9.56 -5.44 17.67
C ASP A 112 -8.52 -5.23 18.78
N ASP A 113 -7.24 -5.14 18.41
CA ASP A 113 -6.15 -4.77 19.33
C ASP A 113 -6.15 -3.27 19.68
N GLY A 114 -6.98 -2.48 18.98
CA GLY A 114 -7.10 -1.04 19.20
C GLY A 114 -5.92 -0.24 18.67
N ASP A 115 -5.10 -0.81 17.78
CA ASP A 115 -3.99 -0.12 17.12
C ASP A 115 -4.47 0.83 16.00
N ALA A 116 -5.61 0.52 15.38
CA ALA A 116 -6.26 1.35 14.37
C ALA A 116 -7.76 1.48 14.64
N ASP A 117 -8.31 2.67 14.36
CA ASP A 117 -9.77 2.89 14.38
C ASP A 117 -10.38 2.57 13.00
N GLU A 118 -9.62 2.84 11.95
CA GLU A 118 -9.95 2.58 10.55
C GLU A 118 -8.73 2.01 9.82
N VAL A 119 -8.93 1.26 8.74
CA VAL A 119 -7.84 0.70 7.95
C VAL A 119 -8.08 0.96 6.47
N LEU A 120 -7.10 1.57 5.81
CA LEU A 120 -7.02 1.62 4.35
C LEU A 120 -6.43 0.29 3.86
N LEU A 121 -7.30 -0.61 3.41
CA LEU A 121 -6.89 -1.84 2.74
C LEU A 121 -6.62 -1.55 1.26
N ILE A 122 -5.43 -1.91 0.78
CA ILE A 122 -5.00 -1.78 -0.60
C ILE A 122 -4.65 -3.16 -1.11
N LEU A 123 -5.33 -3.62 -2.16
CA LEU A 123 -4.96 -4.82 -2.89
C LEU A 123 -4.29 -4.39 -4.19
N ILE A 124 -3.10 -4.91 -4.47
CA ILE A 124 -2.39 -4.64 -5.72
C ILE A 124 -1.66 -5.88 -6.21
N GLU A 125 -1.74 -6.13 -7.51
CA GLU A 125 -1.01 -7.23 -8.13
C GLU A 125 -0.40 -6.80 -9.46
N GLN A 126 0.84 -7.25 -9.69
CA GLN A 126 1.53 -7.14 -10.98
C GLN A 126 1.69 -8.52 -11.58
N ALA A 127 1.36 -8.64 -12.87
CA ALA A 127 1.60 -9.86 -13.62
C ALA A 127 2.34 -9.52 -14.92
N PRO A 128 3.21 -10.43 -15.43
CA PRO A 128 3.87 -10.23 -16.71
C PRO A 128 2.85 -9.94 -17.81
N GLU A 129 3.13 -8.93 -18.63
CA GLU A 129 2.32 -8.56 -19.81
C GLU A 129 0.86 -8.17 -19.51
N LYS A 130 0.51 -7.98 -18.23
CA LYS A 130 -0.81 -7.50 -17.81
C LYS A 130 -0.69 -6.10 -17.19
N PRO A 131 -1.73 -5.26 -17.31
CA PRO A 131 -1.79 -4.02 -16.55
C PRO A 131 -1.67 -4.28 -15.05
N THR A 132 -1.08 -3.35 -14.31
CA THR A 132 -1.11 -3.38 -12.84
C THR A 132 -2.54 -3.16 -12.38
N GLU A 133 -3.09 -4.10 -11.60
CA GLU A 133 -4.45 -4.03 -11.06
C GLU A 133 -4.39 -3.67 -9.58
N ALA A 134 -5.22 -2.71 -9.16
CA ALA A 134 -5.31 -2.34 -7.76
C ALA A 134 -6.69 -1.81 -7.37
N VAL A 135 -7.05 -2.05 -6.11
CA VAL A 135 -8.23 -1.51 -5.46
C VAL A 135 -7.88 -1.07 -4.03
N ALA A 136 -8.56 -0.05 -3.54
CA ALA A 136 -8.44 0.39 -2.16
C ALA A 136 -9.82 0.55 -1.53
N VAL A 137 -9.95 0.13 -0.28
CA VAL A 137 -11.17 0.18 0.52
C VAL A 137 -10.82 0.74 1.90
N LEU A 138 -11.65 1.65 2.42
CA LEU A 138 -11.53 2.15 3.79
C LEU A 138 -12.47 1.34 4.69
N LEU A 139 -11.91 0.63 5.65
CA LEU A 139 -12.61 -0.22 6.62
C LEU A 139 -12.72 0.49 7.96
N GLY A 140 -13.80 0.23 8.71
CA GLY A 140 -14.01 0.78 10.06
C GLY A 140 -14.80 2.10 10.12
N GLY A 141 -15.16 2.69 8.98
CA GLY A 141 -15.97 3.91 8.89
C GLY A 141 -17.45 3.66 9.17
N GLY A 142 -17.82 3.62 10.45
CA GLY A 142 -19.20 3.73 10.91
C GLY A 142 -19.38 5.05 11.65
N ALA A 143 -20.37 5.86 11.25
CA ALA A 143 -20.90 6.91 12.10
C ALA A 143 -21.20 6.28 13.47
N ARG A 144 -20.41 6.63 14.50
CA ARG A 144 -20.84 6.36 15.87
C ARG A 144 -22.12 7.20 16.09
N PRO A 145 -23.20 6.58 16.62
CA PRO A 145 -24.42 7.32 16.94
C PRO A 145 -24.17 8.46 17.93
#